data_AF-A0A923IY79-F1
#
_entry.id   AF-A0A923IY79-F1
#
_cell.length_a   1.000
_cell.length_b   1.000
_cell.length_c   1.000
_cell.angle_alpha   90.00
_cell.angle_beta   90.00
_cell.angle_gamma   90.00
#
_symmetry.space_group_name_H-M   'P 1'
#
loop_
_entity.id
_entity.type
_entity.pdbx_description
1 polymer ?
#
loop_
_entity_poly.entity_id
_entity_poly.type
_entity_poly.pdbx_seq_one_letter_code
_entity_poly.pdbx_strand_id
1 'polypeptide(L)'
;MTTDSRVVESIQREEKIVLLALGIQGIERKEEATKVGGFTIPGSAKVSYFQYKFDAQLGLNGKSVTVEKTGDTEYTITVPDFEFLGFNNPRFEVAVEDNGVVSFITPDIDESAAITEILNDSRKEQHIADNAEFLRMQCESFYGGIIRGIDPSLTVKFEYSGS
;
A
#
# COMPACT_ATOMS: atom_id res chain seq x y z
N MET A 1 -22.45 -21.64 -22.70
CA MET A 1 -21.96 -20.35 -23.22
C MET A 1 -22.15 -19.35 -22.10
N THR A 2 -21.07 -18.84 -21.50
CA THR A 2 -21.16 -17.85 -20.43
C THR A 2 -20.82 -16.49 -21.04
N THR A 3 -21.82 -15.63 -21.18
CA THR A 3 -21.62 -14.25 -21.63
C THR A 3 -21.29 -13.42 -20.40
N ASP A 4 -20.00 -13.15 -20.18
CA ASP A 4 -19.55 -12.21 -19.14
C ASP A 4 -19.82 -10.79 -19.64
N SER A 5 -20.91 -10.18 -19.15
CA SER A 5 -21.26 -8.79 -19.44
C SER A 5 -20.74 -7.91 -18.31
N ARG A 6 -19.60 -7.26 -18.51
CA ARG A 6 -19.07 -6.26 -17.57
C ARG A 6 -19.67 -4.90 -17.91
N VAL A 7 -20.44 -4.34 -16.98
CA VAL A 7 -20.95 -2.98 -17.06
C VAL A 7 -20.01 -2.08 -16.26
N VAL A 8 -19.46 -1.05 -16.90
CA VAL A 8 -18.70 0.01 -16.20
C VAL A 8 -19.71 0.90 -15.50
N GLU A 9 -19.71 0.86 -14.15
CA GLU A 9 -20.65 1.63 -13.33
C GLU A 9 -20.30 3.12 -13.30
N SER A 10 -19.02 3.46 -13.17
CA SER A 10 -18.54 4.85 -13.28
C SER A 10 -17.05 4.91 -13.61
N ILE A 11 -16.61 6.06 -14.13
CA ILE A 11 -15.19 6.37 -14.37
C ILE A 11 -14.84 7.57 -13.51
N GLN A 12 -13.84 7.43 -12.65
CA GLN A 12 -13.31 8.51 -11.83
C GLN A 12 -11.86 8.78 -12.19
N ARG A 13 -11.51 10.07 -12.36
CA ARG A 13 -10.13 10.50 -12.61
C ARG A 13 -9.43 10.72 -11.27
N GLU A 14 -8.52 9.83 -10.91
CA GLU A 14 -7.64 9.96 -9.76
C GLU A 14 -6.28 10.51 -10.17
N GLU A 15 -5.63 11.29 -9.29
CA GLU A 15 -4.25 11.76 -9.48
C GLU A 15 -3.41 11.33 -8.29
N LYS A 16 -3.19 10.02 -8.20
CA LYS A 16 -2.33 9.42 -7.17
C LYS A 16 -0.89 9.54 -7.58
N ILE A 17 -0.06 10.13 -6.72
CA ILE A 17 1.37 10.26 -6.93
C ILE A 17 2.07 9.29 -5.97
N VAL A 18 2.54 8.17 -6.52
CA VAL A 18 3.33 7.20 -5.76
C VAL A 18 4.73 7.79 -5.58
N LEU A 19 5.13 7.96 -4.32
CA LEU A 19 6.44 8.46 -3.94
C LEU A 19 7.35 7.30 -3.56
N LEU A 20 6.87 6.33 -2.79
CA LEU A 20 7.64 5.17 -2.37
C LEU A 20 6.92 3.86 -2.70
N ALA A 21 7.71 2.86 -3.08
CA ALA A 21 7.29 1.47 -3.15
C ALA A 21 8.05 0.68 -2.08
N LEU A 22 7.33 0.06 -1.15
CA LEU A 22 7.88 -0.73 -0.06
C LEU A 22 7.67 -2.22 -0.33
N GLY A 23 8.75 -2.96 -0.53
CA GLY A 23 8.68 -4.42 -0.61
C GLY A 23 8.45 -5.02 0.77
N ILE A 24 7.26 -5.54 1.03
CA ILE A 24 6.86 -6.14 2.29
C ILE A 24 6.85 -7.66 2.12
N GLN A 25 7.45 -8.36 3.09
CA GLN A 25 7.36 -9.82 3.19
C GLN A 25 7.15 -10.24 4.64
N GLY A 26 6.42 -11.32 4.86
CA GLY A 26 6.20 -11.84 6.20
C GLY A 26 5.63 -13.25 6.20
N ILE A 27 5.51 -13.80 7.41
CA ILE A 27 4.82 -15.05 7.68
C ILE A 27 3.74 -14.80 8.72
N GLU A 28 2.51 -15.22 8.45
CA GLU A 28 1.39 -15.15 9.38
C GLU A 28 0.90 -16.55 9.74
N ARG A 29 0.58 -16.76 11.01
CA ARG A 29 0.01 -18.02 11.50
C ARG A 29 -1.50 -17.85 11.61
N LYS A 30 -2.27 -18.73 10.98
CA LYS A 30 -3.72 -18.80 11.13
C LYS A 30 -4.13 -20.11 11.74
N GLU A 31 -5.12 -20.05 12.59
CA GLU A 31 -5.74 -21.23 13.21
C GLU A 31 -7.20 -21.26 12.79
N GLU A 32 -7.58 -22.30 12.04
CA GLU A 32 -8.96 -22.50 11.60
C GLU A 32 -9.53 -23.73 12.28
N ALA A 33 -10.60 -23.56 13.04
CA ALA A 33 -11.33 -24.65 13.69
C ALA A 33 -12.63 -24.94 12.96
N THR A 34 -12.95 -26.23 12.80
CA THR A 34 -14.18 -26.66 12.13
C THR A 34 -15.39 -26.32 12.99
N LYS A 35 -16.40 -25.65 12.40
CA LYS A 35 -17.68 -25.35 13.05
C LYS A 35 -18.82 -26.14 12.39
N VAL A 36 -19.64 -26.81 13.21
CA VAL A 36 -20.88 -27.48 12.78
C VAL A 36 -22.02 -27.02 13.68
N GLY A 37 -23.08 -26.47 13.08
CA GLY A 37 -24.25 -25.99 13.84
C GLY A 37 -23.92 -24.90 14.87
N GLY A 38 -22.88 -24.09 14.63
CA GLY A 38 -22.41 -23.06 15.58
C GLY A 38 -21.46 -23.56 16.67
N PHE A 39 -21.23 -24.87 16.79
CA PHE A 39 -20.29 -25.46 17.74
C PHE A 39 -18.94 -25.74 17.09
N THR A 40 -17.85 -25.38 17.75
CA THR A 40 -16.48 -25.72 17.33
C THR A 40 -16.17 -27.17 17.69
N ILE A 41 -15.70 -27.97 16.73
CA ILE A 41 -15.33 -29.36 16.96
C ILE A 41 -14.00 -29.41 17.73
N PRO A 42 -13.93 -30.01 18.92
CA PRO A 42 -12.68 -30.17 19.67
C PRO A 42 -11.64 -30.93 18.85
N GLY A 43 -10.39 -30.46 18.85
CA GLY A 43 -9.29 -31.08 18.09
C GLY A 43 -9.33 -30.87 16.56
N SER A 44 -10.30 -30.10 16.05
CA SER A 44 -10.39 -29.77 14.62
C SER A 44 -9.59 -28.54 14.19
N ALA A 45 -8.88 -27.90 15.12
CA ALA A 45 -8.05 -26.74 14.83
C ALA A 45 -6.89 -27.14 13.93
N LYS A 46 -6.89 -26.62 12.70
CA LYS A 46 -5.78 -26.74 11.76
C LYS A 46 -4.99 -25.44 11.81
N VAL A 47 -3.70 -25.54 12.14
CA VAL A 47 -2.76 -24.43 12.05
C VAL A 47 -2.17 -24.43 10.64
N SER A 48 -2.19 -23.27 9.99
CA SER A 48 -1.49 -23.03 8.74
C SER A 48 -0.56 -21.84 8.89
N TYR A 49 0.59 -21.91 8.24
CA TYR A 49 1.50 -20.76 8.11
C TYR A 49 1.41 -20.24 6.69
N PHE A 50 1.34 -18.92 6.57
CA PHE A 50 1.18 -18.22 5.33
C PHE A 50 2.34 -17.29 5.11
N GLN A 51 3.08 -17.49 4.03
CA GLN A 51 4.08 -16.53 3.59
C GLN A 51 3.44 -15.58 2.60
N TYR A 52 3.68 -14.29 2.77
CA TYR A 52 3.20 -13.26 1.86
C TYR A 52 4.34 -12.34 1.42
N LYS A 53 4.21 -11.82 0.20
CA LYS A 53 5.07 -10.78 -0.35
C LYS A 53 4.25 -9.86 -1.26
N PHE A 54 4.45 -8.55 -1.13
CA PHE A 54 3.84 -7.55 -2.01
C PHE A 54 4.60 -6.23 -1.95
N ASP A 55 4.35 -5.34 -2.91
CA ASP A 55 4.89 -3.99 -2.93
C ASP A 55 3.80 -3.00 -2.50
N ALA A 56 3.92 -2.41 -1.32
CA ALA A 56 3.04 -1.32 -0.86
C ALA A 56 3.41 0.00 -1.53
N GLN A 57 2.42 0.76 -1.98
CA GLN A 57 2.61 2.07 -2.61
C GLN A 57 2.18 3.16 -1.65
N LEU A 58 3.14 4.00 -1.24
CA LEU A 58 2.91 5.17 -0.40
C LEU A 58 3.09 6.44 -1.23
N GLY A 59 2.27 7.45 -0.96
CA GLY A 59 2.33 8.68 -1.70
C GLY A 59 1.29 9.68 -1.25
N LEU A 60 0.72 10.42 -2.19
CA LEU A 60 -0.28 11.45 -1.90
C LEU A 60 -1.28 11.62 -3.04
N ASN A 61 -2.39 12.27 -2.72
CA ASN A 61 -3.33 12.78 -3.71
C ASN A 61 -2.80 14.08 -4.31
N GLY A 62 -2.35 14.02 -5.56
CA GLY A 62 -1.74 15.14 -6.27
C GLY A 62 -2.68 16.33 -6.49
N LYS A 63 -4.01 16.12 -6.50
CA LYS A 63 -4.98 17.23 -6.59
C LYS A 63 -5.00 18.12 -5.36
N SER A 64 -4.54 17.60 -4.22
CA SER A 64 -4.50 18.30 -2.95
C SER A 64 -3.19 19.05 -2.73
N VAL A 65 -2.23 18.94 -3.66
CA VAL A 65 -1.00 19.73 -3.63
C VAL A 65 -1.25 21.09 -4.26
N THR A 66 -0.94 22.15 -3.53
CA THR A 66 -1.03 23.53 -4.03
C THR A 66 0.37 24.07 -4.30
N VAL A 67 0.48 24.92 -5.32
CA VAL A 67 1.72 25.63 -5.66
C VAL A 67 1.39 27.10 -5.79
N GLU A 68 1.95 27.92 -4.90
CA GLU A 68 1.69 29.35 -4.83
C GLU A 68 2.97 30.14 -5.02
N LYS A 69 2.90 31.22 -5.82
CA LYS A 69 4.01 32.16 -5.95
C LYS A 69 3.99 33.09 -4.74
N THR A 70 5.04 33.06 -3.92
CA THR A 70 5.13 33.82 -2.67
C THR A 70 6.16 34.95 -2.71
N GLY A 71 6.96 35.01 -3.78
CA GLY A 71 7.88 36.11 -4.07
C GLY A 71 8.26 36.13 -5.54
N ASP A 72 9.11 37.06 -5.98
CA ASP A 72 9.49 37.19 -7.39
C ASP A 72 10.11 35.91 -7.97
N THR A 73 10.92 35.23 -7.15
CA THR A 73 11.64 33.98 -7.45
C THR A 73 11.32 32.87 -6.43
N GLU A 74 10.26 33.02 -5.64
CA GLU A 74 9.89 32.08 -4.57
C GLU A 74 8.51 31.45 -4.79
N TYR A 75 8.45 30.14 -4.58
CA TYR A 75 7.22 29.36 -4.58
C TYR A 75 7.08 28.57 -3.28
N THR A 76 5.86 28.48 -2.78
CA THR A 76 5.49 27.59 -1.67
C THR A 76 4.64 26.45 -2.21
N ILE A 77 4.99 25.23 -1.84
CA ILE A 77 4.23 24.02 -2.12
C ILE A 77 3.62 23.53 -0.82
N THR A 78 2.29 23.49 -0.75
CA THR A 78 1.60 22.85 0.37
C THR A 78 1.32 21.40 0.02
N VAL A 79 1.84 20.50 0.85
CA VAL A 79 1.78 19.06 0.68
C VAL A 79 0.71 18.52 1.64
N PRO A 80 -0.28 17.76 1.14
CA PRO A 80 -1.27 17.10 1.98
C PRO A 80 -0.64 15.95 2.77
N ASP A 81 -1.43 15.31 3.63
CA ASP A 81 -0.99 14.12 4.34
C ASP A 81 -0.65 13.00 3.35
N PHE A 82 0.38 12.23 3.69
CA PHE A 82 0.72 11.03 2.93
C PHE A 82 -0.29 9.93 3.18
N GLU A 83 -0.54 9.13 2.16
CA GLU A 83 -1.52 8.05 2.18
C GLU A 83 -0.96 6.76 1.59
N PHE A 84 -1.56 5.65 2.00
CA PHE A 84 -1.39 4.36 1.35
C PHE A 84 -2.26 4.32 0.09
N LEU A 85 -1.63 4.24 -1.08
CA LEU A 85 -2.29 4.36 -2.37
C LEU A 85 -2.79 3.02 -2.92
N GLY A 86 -2.14 1.93 -2.53
CA GLY A 86 -2.41 0.59 -3.05
C GLY A 86 -1.23 -0.37 -2.86
N PHE A 87 -1.31 -1.54 -3.47
CA PHE A 87 -0.24 -2.52 -3.51
C PHE A 87 -0.17 -3.21 -4.87
N ASN A 88 1.01 -3.75 -5.20
CA ASN A 88 1.26 -4.49 -6.43
C ASN A 88 2.01 -5.80 -6.15
N ASN A 89 2.06 -6.66 -7.17
CA ASN A 89 2.82 -7.92 -7.17
C ASN A 89 2.52 -8.83 -5.96
N PRO A 90 1.24 -9.02 -5.59
CA PRO A 90 0.91 -9.90 -4.49
C PRO A 90 1.38 -11.33 -4.78
N ARG A 91 1.90 -11.98 -3.75
CA ARG A 91 2.26 -13.40 -3.74
C ARG A 91 1.91 -14.00 -2.40
N PHE A 92 1.21 -15.11 -2.44
CA PHE A 92 0.82 -15.84 -1.23
C PHE A 92 1.13 -17.33 -1.33
N GLU A 93 1.71 -17.89 -0.28
CA GLU A 93 2.08 -19.29 -0.21
C GLU A 93 1.69 -19.89 1.15
N VAL A 94 1.25 -21.14 1.16
CA VAL A 94 0.85 -21.88 2.38
C VAL A 94 1.86 -22.97 2.67
N ALA A 95 2.21 -23.11 3.94
CA ALA A 95 2.98 -24.23 4.44
C ALA A 95 2.16 -25.53 4.40
N VAL A 96 2.73 -26.56 3.81
CA VAL A 96 2.25 -27.94 3.80
C VAL A 96 3.35 -28.83 4.36
N GLU A 97 3.01 -29.65 5.34
CA GLU A 97 3.93 -30.68 5.83
C GLU A 97 3.83 -31.94 4.97
N ASP A 98 4.95 -32.35 4.38
CA ASP A 98 5.09 -33.63 3.70
C ASP A 98 6.30 -34.39 4.29
N ASN A 99 6.04 -35.56 4.89
CA ASN A 99 7.06 -36.42 5.52
C ASN A 99 8.01 -35.69 6.50
N GLY A 100 7.51 -34.70 7.26
CA GLY A 100 8.29 -33.94 8.24
C GLY A 100 9.12 -32.79 7.66
N VAL A 101 8.99 -32.51 6.36
CA VAL A 101 9.54 -31.32 5.70
C VAL A 101 8.40 -30.35 5.41
N VAL A 102 8.60 -29.06 5.72
CA VAL A 102 7.67 -28.00 5.35
C VAL A 102 7.96 -27.59 3.91
N SER A 103 6.96 -27.74 3.03
CA SER A 103 6.97 -27.20 1.67
C SER A 103 5.99 -26.05 1.58
N PHE A 104 6.35 -25.00 0.83
CA PHE A 104 5.42 -23.92 0.50
C PHE A 104 4.81 -24.17 -0.87
N ILE A 105 3.50 -24.03 -0.97
CA ILE A 105 2.78 -24.12 -2.24
C ILE A 105 1.89 -22.90 -2.41
N THR A 106 1.70 -22.47 -3.64
CA THR A 106 0.74 -21.41 -3.97
C THR A 106 -0.67 -21.99 -3.92
N PRO A 107 -1.54 -21.53 -3.00
CA PRO A 107 -2.90 -22.02 -2.91
C PRO A 107 -3.81 -21.33 -3.95
N ASP A 108 -4.98 -21.91 -4.22
CA ASP A 108 -6.04 -21.26 -5.00
C ASP A 108 -6.90 -20.40 -4.06
N ILE A 109 -6.40 -19.21 -3.72
CA ILE A 109 -7.11 -18.22 -2.88
C ILE A 109 -7.09 -16.84 -3.53
N ASP A 110 -7.98 -15.96 -3.06
CA ASP A 110 -7.93 -14.54 -3.39
C ASP A 110 -6.78 -13.85 -2.60
N GLU A 111 -5.63 -13.71 -3.26
CA GLU A 111 -4.45 -13.04 -2.70
C GLU A 111 -4.74 -11.58 -2.30
N SER A 112 -5.66 -10.90 -2.99
CA SER A 112 -6.00 -9.50 -2.70
C SER A 112 -6.79 -9.39 -1.40
N ALA A 113 -7.74 -10.30 -1.18
CA ALA A 113 -8.48 -10.38 0.08
C ALA A 113 -7.54 -10.68 1.27
N ALA A 114 -6.61 -11.62 1.09
CA ALA A 114 -5.63 -11.98 2.12
C ALA A 114 -4.71 -10.80 2.49
N ILE A 115 -4.20 -10.07 1.49
CA ILE A 115 -3.36 -8.88 1.73
C ILE A 115 -4.16 -7.76 2.39
N THR A 116 -5.45 -7.61 2.08
CA THR A 116 -6.31 -6.60 2.72
C THR A 116 -6.49 -6.89 4.22
N GLU A 117 -6.57 -8.16 4.61
CA GLU A 117 -6.61 -8.57 6.03
C GLU A 117 -5.28 -8.24 6.74
N ILE A 118 -4.16 -8.45 6.06
CA ILE A 118 -2.83 -8.08 6.57
C ILE A 118 -2.70 -6.56 6.70
N LEU A 119 -3.07 -5.81 5.67
CA LEU A 119 -3.00 -4.35 5.61
C LEU A 119 -4.22 -3.70 6.26
N ASN A 120 -4.36 -3.90 7.57
CA ASN A 120 -5.29 -3.08 8.36
C ASN A 120 -4.83 -1.62 8.44
N ASP A 121 -5.73 -0.73 8.84
CA ASP A 121 -5.46 0.71 8.82
C ASP A 121 -4.30 1.10 9.74
N SER A 122 -4.16 0.46 10.89
CA SER A 122 -3.02 0.69 11.79
C SER A 122 -1.67 0.35 11.14
N ARG A 123 -1.59 -0.75 10.37
CA ARG A 123 -0.35 -1.10 9.64
C ARG A 123 -0.07 -0.15 8.48
N LYS A 124 -1.10 0.32 7.76
CA LYS A 124 -0.96 1.34 6.72
C LYS A 124 -0.39 2.64 7.30
N GLU A 125 -0.97 3.12 8.39
CA GLU A 125 -0.51 4.32 9.10
C GLU A 125 0.91 4.14 9.62
N GLN A 126 1.24 2.99 10.18
CA GLN A 126 2.60 2.68 10.64
C GLN A 126 3.60 2.73 9.49
N HIS A 127 3.30 2.14 8.34
CA HIS A 127 4.19 2.22 7.17
C HIS A 127 4.39 3.66 6.68
N ILE A 128 3.38 4.52 6.77
CA ILE A 128 3.52 5.94 6.46
C ILE A 128 4.44 6.62 7.49
N ALA A 129 4.19 6.40 8.78
CA ALA A 129 4.95 7.01 9.87
C ALA A 129 6.44 6.60 9.84
N ASP A 130 6.71 5.31 9.69
CA ASP A 130 8.07 4.75 9.65
C ASP A 130 8.88 5.25 8.43
N ASN A 131 8.20 5.72 7.38
CA ASN A 131 8.82 6.19 6.14
C ASN A 131 8.60 7.69 5.88
N ALA A 132 8.12 8.45 6.86
CA ALA A 132 7.76 9.85 6.69
C ALA A 132 8.91 10.72 6.16
N GLU A 133 10.14 10.48 6.60
CA GLU A 133 11.33 11.20 6.13
C GLU A 133 11.60 10.93 4.64
N PHE A 134 11.57 9.67 4.22
CA PHE A 134 11.77 9.29 2.81
C PHE A 134 10.64 9.83 1.92
N LEU A 135 9.40 9.84 2.41
CA LEU A 135 8.26 10.43 1.71
C LEU A 135 8.46 11.93 1.49
N ARG A 136 8.90 12.66 2.51
CA ARG A 136 9.22 14.09 2.41
C ARG A 136 10.34 14.33 1.40
N MET A 137 11.48 13.65 1.55
CA MET A 137 12.62 13.79 0.63
C MET A 137 12.22 13.52 -0.83
N GLN A 138 11.44 12.46 -1.08
CA GLN A 138 11.01 12.13 -2.44
C GLN A 138 10.00 13.15 -2.98
N CYS A 139 9.09 13.66 -2.15
CA CYS A 139 8.16 14.72 -2.50
C CYS A 139 8.91 16.01 -2.89
N GLU A 140 9.87 16.43 -2.06
CA GLU A 140 10.69 17.61 -2.32
C GLU A 140 11.51 17.48 -3.60
N SER A 141 12.11 16.30 -3.81
CA SER A 141 12.85 16.00 -5.03
C SER A 141 11.94 16.04 -6.27
N PHE A 142 10.74 15.47 -6.18
CA PHE A 142 9.81 15.39 -7.30
C PHE A 142 9.31 16.78 -7.72
N TYR A 143 8.66 17.50 -6.80
CA TYR A 143 8.09 18.81 -7.11
C TYR A 143 9.15 19.90 -7.27
N GLY A 144 10.20 19.87 -6.45
CA GLY A 144 11.32 20.78 -6.59
C GLY A 144 12.06 20.59 -7.91
N GLY A 145 12.18 19.33 -8.38
CA GLY A 145 12.72 19.02 -9.70
C GLY A 145 11.89 19.58 -10.85
N ILE A 146 10.55 19.54 -10.75
CA ILE A 146 9.65 20.13 -11.75
C ILE A 146 9.85 21.65 -11.83
N ILE A 147 9.82 22.37 -10.70
CA ILE A 147 9.95 23.83 -10.69
C ILE A 147 11.34 24.27 -11.17
N ARG A 148 12.41 23.64 -10.65
CA ARG A 148 13.78 23.98 -11.04
C ARG A 148 14.11 23.56 -12.48
N GLY A 149 13.38 22.59 -13.03
CA GLY A 149 13.43 22.24 -14.45
C GLY A 149 12.91 23.36 -15.36
N ILE A 150 12.04 24.24 -14.85
CA ILE A 150 11.56 25.43 -15.57
C ILE A 150 12.59 26.55 -15.46
N ASP A 151 13.01 26.88 -14.24
CA ASP A 151 14.04 27.88 -13.96
C ASP A 151 14.86 27.45 -12.72
N PRO A 152 16.16 27.14 -12.89
CA PRO A 152 17.03 26.70 -11.79
C PRO A 152 17.24 27.72 -10.68
N SER A 153 16.96 29.01 -10.92
CA SER A 153 17.12 30.09 -9.95
C SER A 153 15.95 30.21 -8.96
N LEU A 154 14.83 29.52 -9.25
CA LEU A 154 13.65 29.55 -8.39
C LEU A 154 13.90 28.79 -7.07
N THR A 155 13.47 29.43 -5.98
CA THR A 155 13.49 28.85 -4.64
C THR A 155 12.12 28.25 -4.32
N VAL A 156 12.12 27.04 -3.75
CA VAL A 156 10.90 26.30 -3.42
C VAL A 156 10.90 25.99 -1.93
N LYS A 157 9.81 26.35 -1.24
CA LYS A 157 9.53 26.01 0.16
C LYS A 157 8.43 24.96 0.21
N PHE A 158 8.50 24.07 1.18
CA PHE A 158 7.52 23.01 1.39
C PHE A 158 6.85 23.18 2.75
N GLU A 159 5.53 23.13 2.76
CA GLU A 159 4.69 23.15 3.96
C GLU A 159 3.88 21.86 4.01
N TYR A 160 3.86 21.16 5.15
CA TYR A 160 3.18 19.87 5.29
C TYR A 160 2.00 20.01 6.25
N SER A 161 0.84 19.44 5.92
CA SER A 161 -0.36 19.50 6.76
C SER A 161 -0.22 18.78 8.12
N GLY A 162 0.66 17.79 8.23
CA GLY A 162 0.87 16.97 9.42
C GLY A 162 2.02 17.40 10.35
N SER A 163 2.26 18.71 10.51
CA SER A 163 3.30 19.27 11.41
C SER A 163 2.81 19.54 12.83
#